data_AF-A0AAN6MAM4-F1
#
_entry.id   AF-A0AAN6MAM4-F1
#
_cell.length_a   1.000
_cell.length_b   1.000
_cell.length_c   1.000
_cell.angle_alpha   90.00
_cell.angle_beta   90.00
_cell.angle_gamma   90.00
#
_symmetry.space_group_name_H-M   'P 1'
#
loop_
_entity.id
_entity.type
_entity.pdbx_description
1 polymer ?
#
loop_
_entity_poly.entity_id
_entity_poly.type
_entity_poly.pdbx_seq_one_letter_code
_entity_poly.pdbx_strand_id
1 'polypeptide(L)'
;MKHTALSGTLLCLARAALALTTKKNLIIDTDLFSDVDDAGALLLAATLPEANLLAVNVNYPSSYSALAASAMLAHYGKGHVPIGIPRPLTNATFFDGWYFELGEYASKVAHHFSGGSLPWGRAEDAWDPVALYRKTLAEAKDNSVTIVSIGFLDN
;
A
#
# COMPACT_ATOMS: atom_id res chain seq x y z
N MET A 1 -59.51 -30.71 -30.07
CA MET A 1 -58.43 -30.81 -29.06
C MET A 1 -57.18 -30.21 -29.67
N LYS A 2 -56.74 -29.05 -29.17
CA LYS A 2 -55.58 -28.31 -29.70
C LYS A 2 -54.35 -28.73 -28.88
N HIS A 3 -53.33 -29.30 -29.54
CA HIS A 3 -52.05 -29.60 -28.92
C HIS A 3 -51.11 -28.40 -29.10
N THR A 4 -50.76 -27.75 -28.01
CA THR A 4 -49.79 -26.65 -27.94
C THR A 4 -48.41 -27.25 -27.74
N ALA A 5 -47.49 -27.05 -28.68
CA ALA A 5 -46.09 -27.44 -28.55
C ALA A 5 -45.30 -26.29 -27.88
N LEU A 6 -44.73 -26.54 -26.71
CA LEU A 6 -43.74 -25.65 -26.09
C LEU A 6 -42.39 -25.85 -26.79
N SER A 7 -41.92 -24.83 -27.50
CA SER A 7 -40.53 -24.76 -27.99
C SER A 7 -39.66 -24.23 -26.85
N GLY A 8 -38.82 -25.10 -26.27
CA GLY A 8 -37.86 -24.74 -25.24
C GLY A 8 -36.61 -24.10 -25.85
N THR A 9 -36.39 -22.81 -25.59
CA THR A 9 -35.15 -22.12 -25.93
C THR A 9 -34.06 -22.54 -24.94
N LEU A 10 -33.11 -23.35 -25.40
CA LEU A 10 -31.92 -23.72 -24.64
C LEU A 10 -30.96 -22.52 -24.60
N LEU A 11 -30.97 -21.77 -23.51
CA LEU A 11 -30.02 -20.68 -23.27
C LEU A 11 -28.65 -21.28 -22.90
N CYS A 12 -27.77 -21.41 -23.90
CA CYS A 12 -26.36 -21.74 -23.67
C CYS A 12 -25.68 -20.57 -22.93
N LEU A 13 -25.63 -20.63 -21.60
CA LEU A 13 -24.77 -19.78 -20.78
C LEU A 13 -23.31 -20.17 -21.05
N ALA A 14 -22.65 -19.42 -21.93
CA ALA A 14 -21.21 -19.44 -22.05
C ALA A 14 -20.60 -18.99 -20.72
N ARG A 15 -20.09 -19.94 -19.92
CA ARG A 15 -19.20 -19.66 -18.80
C ARG A 15 -17.91 -19.09 -19.37
N ALA A 16 -17.83 -17.77 -19.50
CA ALA A 16 -16.54 -17.10 -19.55
C ALA A 16 -15.83 -17.43 -18.23
N ALA A 17 -14.84 -18.31 -18.28
CA ALA A 17 -13.91 -18.48 -17.18
C ALA A 17 -13.14 -17.16 -17.08
N LEU A 18 -13.59 -16.26 -16.21
CA LEU A 18 -12.73 -15.19 -15.72
C LEU A 18 -11.52 -15.90 -15.13
N ALA A 19 -10.36 -15.78 -15.80
CA ALA A 19 -9.11 -16.11 -15.18
C ALA A 19 -9.00 -15.24 -13.93
N LEU A 20 -9.29 -15.83 -12.77
CA LEU A 20 -9.02 -15.22 -11.48
C LEU A 20 -7.52 -15.01 -11.45
N THR A 21 -7.06 -13.80 -11.77
CA THR A 21 -5.68 -13.43 -11.55
C THR A 21 -5.37 -13.65 -10.07
N THR A 22 -4.46 -14.57 -9.79
CA THR A 22 -4.09 -14.88 -8.41
C THR A 22 -3.34 -13.70 -7.87
N LYS A 23 -4.00 -12.93 -6.98
CA LYS A 23 -3.35 -11.79 -6.36
C LYS A 23 -2.11 -12.24 -5.58
N LYS A 24 -1.01 -11.52 -5.74
CA LYS A 24 0.20 -11.66 -4.96
C LYS A 24 0.05 -10.85 -3.69
N ASN A 25 0.24 -11.50 -2.55
CA ASN A 25 0.27 -10.82 -1.26
C ASN A 25 1.60 -10.09 -1.13
N LEU A 26 1.55 -8.77 -0.96
CA LEU A 26 2.74 -7.92 -0.88
C LEU A 26 2.83 -7.24 0.48
N ILE A 27 4.04 -7.18 1.02
CA ILE A 27 4.44 -6.17 2.00
C ILE A 27 5.44 -5.27 1.30
N ILE A 28 5.19 -3.95 1.27
CA ILE A 28 6.16 -2.99 0.75
C ILE A 28 7.00 -2.48 1.91
N ASP A 29 8.32 -2.44 1.75
CA ASP A 29 9.26 -1.76 2.66
C ASP A 29 9.99 -0.67 1.89
N THR A 30 9.80 0.58 2.28
CA THR A 30 10.09 1.77 1.46
C THR A 30 10.76 2.86 2.30
N ASP A 31 11.65 3.64 1.71
CA ASP A 31 12.25 4.81 2.36
C ASP A 31 11.49 6.12 2.10
N LEU A 32 10.25 6.06 1.55
CA LEU A 32 9.37 7.18 1.19
C LEU A 32 9.71 8.51 1.89
N PHE A 33 10.61 9.31 1.30
CA PHE A 33 11.10 10.53 1.94
C PHE A 33 11.64 11.58 0.96
N SER A 34 12.69 11.24 0.20
CA SER A 34 13.46 12.18 -0.61
C SER A 34 12.96 12.34 -2.04
N ASP A 35 12.95 11.24 -2.80
CA ASP A 35 12.53 11.14 -4.19
C ASP A 35 11.19 10.41 -4.31
N VAL A 36 10.66 10.41 -5.55
CA VAL A 36 9.23 10.15 -5.83
C VAL A 36 8.94 8.75 -6.38
N ASP A 37 9.97 7.92 -6.56
CA ASP A 37 9.83 6.57 -7.08
C ASP A 37 9.01 5.66 -6.14
N ASP A 38 9.20 5.79 -4.82
CA ASP A 38 8.36 5.14 -3.80
C ASP A 38 6.87 5.46 -3.95
N ALA A 39 6.53 6.71 -4.28
CA ALA A 39 5.14 7.10 -4.51
C ALA A 39 4.55 6.37 -5.73
N GLY A 40 5.37 6.20 -6.78
CA GLY A 40 5.03 5.37 -7.94
C GLY A 40 4.85 3.90 -7.57
N ALA A 41 5.74 3.35 -6.73
CA ALA A 41 5.63 1.98 -6.25
C ALA A 41 4.36 1.76 -5.42
N LEU A 42 4.00 2.69 -4.52
CA LEU A 42 2.77 2.64 -3.74
C LEU A 42 1.52 2.75 -4.60
N LEU A 43 1.52 3.59 -5.63
CA LEU A 43 0.45 3.63 -6.64
C LEU A 43 0.25 2.23 -7.26
N LEU A 44 1.32 1.61 -7.75
CA LEU A 44 1.24 0.30 -8.39
C LEU A 44 0.77 -0.77 -7.41
N ALA A 45 1.33 -0.82 -6.21
CA ALA A 45 0.96 -1.77 -5.17
C ALA A 45 -0.51 -1.62 -4.72
N ALA A 46 -1.02 -0.38 -4.69
CA ALA A 46 -2.39 -0.09 -4.30
C ALA A 46 -3.42 -0.38 -5.41
N THR A 47 -3.05 -0.26 -6.69
CA THR A 47 -4.01 -0.23 -7.80
C THR A 47 -3.96 -1.42 -8.76
N LEU A 48 -2.82 -2.12 -8.87
CA LEU A 48 -2.73 -3.29 -9.75
C LEU A 48 -3.68 -4.41 -9.28
N PRO A 49 -4.52 -4.97 -10.17
CA PRO A 49 -5.47 -6.02 -9.79
C PRO A 49 -4.78 -7.31 -9.35
N GLU A 50 -3.54 -7.54 -9.79
CA GLU A 50 -2.66 -8.64 -9.39
C GLU A 50 -2.05 -8.45 -7.99
N ALA A 51 -2.13 -7.25 -7.40
CA ALA A 51 -1.54 -6.96 -6.10
C ALA A 51 -2.58 -7.03 -4.98
N ASN A 52 -2.20 -7.67 -3.88
CA ASN A 52 -2.89 -7.60 -2.60
C ASN A 52 -1.93 -7.04 -1.54
N LEU A 53 -1.97 -5.74 -1.36
CA LEU A 53 -1.14 -5.03 -0.39
C LEU A 53 -1.61 -5.33 1.04
N LEU A 54 -0.78 -6.04 1.80
CA LEU A 54 -1.08 -6.45 3.17
C LEU A 54 -0.63 -5.41 4.21
N ALA A 55 0.53 -4.79 3.98
CA ALA A 55 1.14 -3.83 4.89
C ALA A 55 2.16 -2.96 4.13
N VAL A 56 2.45 -1.78 4.68
CA VAL A 56 3.56 -0.92 4.24
C VAL A 56 4.45 -0.60 5.45
N ASN A 57 5.72 -0.92 5.36
CA ASN A 57 6.72 -0.43 6.30
C ASN A 57 7.49 0.71 5.65
N VAL A 58 7.74 1.76 6.43
CA VAL A 58 8.66 2.85 6.09
C VAL A 58 9.95 2.62 6.85
N ASN A 59 11.13 2.73 6.23
CA ASN A 59 12.43 2.55 6.90
C ASN A 59 13.18 3.87 7.17
N TYR A 60 12.62 5.02 6.79
CA TYR A 60 13.12 6.33 7.21
C TYR A 60 12.29 6.91 8.39
N PRO A 61 12.91 7.31 9.53
CA PRO A 61 12.18 7.68 10.75
C PRO A 61 11.62 9.11 10.74
N SER A 62 11.08 9.59 9.62
CA SER A 62 10.34 10.86 9.58
C SER A 62 8.84 10.62 9.75
N SER A 63 8.22 11.31 10.69
CA SER A 63 6.76 11.34 10.87
C SER A 63 6.05 11.65 9.55
N TYR A 64 6.63 12.52 8.72
CA TYR A 64 6.05 12.89 7.45
C TYR A 64 6.01 11.73 6.45
N SER A 65 6.97 10.81 6.50
CA SER A 65 7.00 9.62 5.63
C SER A 65 5.82 8.69 5.91
N ALA A 66 5.58 8.34 7.18
CA ALA A 66 4.44 7.50 7.55
C ALA A 66 3.09 8.18 7.23
N LEU A 67 2.98 9.49 7.49
CA LEU A 67 1.78 10.26 7.19
C LEU A 67 1.53 10.41 5.68
N ALA A 68 2.59 10.54 4.89
CA ALA A 68 2.50 10.57 3.43
C ALA A 68 2.05 9.21 2.87
N ALA A 69 2.61 8.11 3.37
CA ALA A 69 2.18 6.76 3.00
C ALA A 69 0.69 6.56 3.32
N SER A 70 0.23 6.99 4.51
CA SER A 70 -1.17 6.97 4.93
C SER A 70 -2.07 7.75 3.97
N ALA A 71 -1.68 8.98 3.62
CA ALA A 71 -2.41 9.82 2.67
C ALA A 71 -2.51 9.18 1.27
N MET A 72 -1.40 8.66 0.74
CA MET A 72 -1.35 8.01 -0.57
C MET A 72 -2.22 6.75 -0.61
N LEU A 73 -2.12 5.89 0.41
CA LEU A 73 -2.95 4.70 0.50
C LEU A 73 -4.44 5.06 0.60
N ALA A 74 -4.80 6.08 1.39
CA ALA A 74 -6.17 6.56 1.48
C ALA A 74 -6.72 7.05 0.14
N HIS A 75 -5.90 7.80 -0.62
CA HIS A 75 -6.27 8.30 -1.94
C HIS A 75 -6.65 7.17 -2.91
N TYR A 76 -5.97 6.02 -2.84
CA TYR A 76 -6.27 4.84 -3.65
C TYR A 76 -7.29 3.87 -3.01
N GLY A 77 -8.01 4.29 -1.96
CA GLY A 77 -9.00 3.45 -1.28
C GLY A 77 -8.40 2.33 -0.42
N LYS A 78 -7.12 2.43 -0.08
CA LYS A 78 -6.35 1.49 0.75
C LYS A 78 -6.08 2.01 2.16
N GLY A 79 -6.90 2.93 2.67
CA GLY A 79 -6.74 3.50 4.01
C GLY A 79 -6.84 2.51 5.18
N HIS A 80 -7.18 1.25 4.95
CA HIS A 80 -7.18 0.18 5.96
C HIS A 80 -5.83 -0.56 6.06
N VAL A 81 -4.91 -0.36 5.10
CA VAL A 81 -3.62 -1.05 5.10
C VAL A 81 -2.77 -0.49 6.25
N PRO A 82 -2.26 -1.35 7.15
CA PRO A 82 -1.43 -0.92 8.28
C PRO A 82 -0.07 -0.40 7.81
N ILE A 83 0.42 0.61 8.52
CA ILE A 83 1.71 1.25 8.26
C ILE A 83 2.61 1.09 9.48
N GLY A 84 3.88 0.73 9.26
CA GLY A 84 4.92 0.70 10.27
C GLY A 84 6.03 1.71 9.98
N ILE A 85 6.71 2.20 11.02
CA ILE A 85 7.82 3.16 10.90
C ILE A 85 8.75 3.09 12.12
N PRO A 86 10.09 3.06 11.95
CA PRO A 86 11.03 2.92 13.05
C PRO A 86 10.98 4.12 14.01
N ARG A 87 11.44 3.88 15.24
CA ARG A 87 11.57 4.89 16.29
C ARG A 87 13.07 5.14 16.57
N PRO A 88 13.46 6.33 17.07
CA PRO A 88 12.62 7.48 17.41
C PRO A 88 12.10 8.23 16.17
N LEU A 89 10.87 8.75 16.26
CA LEU A 89 10.32 9.60 15.19
C LEU A 89 10.96 10.98 15.17
N THR A 90 11.16 11.49 13.96
CA THR A 90 11.64 12.85 13.71
C THR A 90 10.63 13.62 12.85
N ASN A 91 10.72 14.95 12.85
CA ASN A 91 10.01 15.79 11.86
C ASN A 91 10.99 16.31 10.81
N ALA A 92 11.93 15.46 10.38
CA ALA A 92 12.88 15.81 9.34
C ALA A 92 12.16 15.95 7.99
N THR A 93 12.54 16.97 7.22
CA THR A 93 12.19 17.12 5.81
C THR A 93 13.43 16.89 4.97
N PHE A 94 13.24 16.37 3.75
CA PHE A 94 14.35 16.24 2.82
C PHE A 94 14.93 17.62 2.47
N PHE A 95 16.24 17.67 2.30
CA PHE A 95 16.96 18.82 1.78
C PHE A 95 18.02 18.32 0.81
N ASP A 96 17.91 18.73 -0.45
CA ASP A 96 18.90 18.42 -1.47
C ASP A 96 20.14 19.30 -1.30
N GLY A 97 21.04 18.84 -0.43
CA GLY A 97 22.33 19.50 -0.22
C GLY A 97 23.37 19.20 -1.29
N TRP A 98 23.03 18.45 -2.35
CA TRP A 98 23.95 18.08 -3.41
C TRP A 98 23.72 18.90 -4.67
N TYR A 99 22.52 18.81 -5.26
CA TYR A 99 22.18 19.49 -6.51
C TYR A 99 21.41 20.80 -6.28
N PHE A 100 20.74 20.97 -5.13
CA PHE A 100 19.88 22.10 -4.81
C PHE A 100 18.74 22.32 -5.83
N GLU A 101 18.31 21.25 -6.50
CA GLU A 101 17.24 21.29 -7.52
C GLU A 101 16.00 20.50 -7.09
N LEU A 102 16.17 19.52 -6.20
CA LEU A 102 15.07 18.68 -5.71
C LEU A 102 14.41 19.31 -4.48
N GLY A 103 13.09 19.14 -4.37
CA GLY A 103 12.28 19.69 -3.28
C GLY A 103 11.71 18.61 -2.38
N GLU A 104 11.38 18.97 -1.13
CA GLU A 104 10.69 18.05 -0.23
C GLU A 104 9.21 17.93 -0.60
N TYR A 105 8.68 16.70 -0.60
CA TYR A 105 7.26 16.43 -0.90
C TYR A 105 6.52 15.72 0.24
N ALA A 106 7.19 14.86 1.02
CA ALA A 106 6.53 14.00 2.00
C ALA A 106 5.68 14.79 3.01
N SER A 107 6.22 15.88 3.57
CA SER A 107 5.48 16.73 4.53
C SER A 107 4.29 17.45 3.88
N LYS A 108 4.42 17.88 2.63
CA LYS A 108 3.34 18.54 1.87
C LYS A 108 2.21 17.57 1.57
N VAL A 109 2.54 16.36 1.12
CA VAL A 109 1.55 15.29 0.90
C VAL A 109 0.86 14.94 2.21
N ALA A 110 1.62 14.69 3.26
CA ALA A 110 1.11 14.39 4.60
C ALA A 110 0.14 15.46 5.11
N HIS A 111 0.48 16.74 4.94
CA HIS A 111 -0.33 17.84 5.44
C HIS A 111 -1.63 18.03 4.64
N HIS A 112 -1.52 18.09 3.31
CA HIS A 112 -2.64 18.45 2.44
C HIS A 112 -3.62 17.29 2.20
N PHE A 113 -3.23 16.04 2.45
CA PHE A 113 -4.04 14.85 2.13
C PHE A 113 -4.23 13.89 3.34
N SER A 114 -4.27 14.42 4.56
CA SER A 114 -4.25 13.69 5.85
C SER A 114 -5.48 12.81 6.19
N GLY A 115 -6.20 12.27 5.20
CA GLY A 115 -7.43 11.49 5.38
C GLY A 115 -7.25 9.97 5.56
N GLY A 116 -6.04 9.47 5.78
CA GLY A 116 -5.75 8.02 5.88
C GLY A 116 -5.85 7.41 7.27
N SER A 117 -5.26 6.22 7.44
CA SER A 117 -5.21 5.50 8.73
C SER A 117 -4.46 6.25 9.82
N LEU A 118 -3.52 7.11 9.41
CA LEU A 118 -2.76 8.01 10.27
C LEU A 118 -3.14 9.46 9.96
N PRO A 119 -3.92 10.13 10.83
CA PRO A 119 -4.22 11.56 10.72
C PRO A 119 -2.98 12.44 10.92
N TRP A 120 -3.07 13.70 10.49
CA TRP A 120 -1.99 14.67 10.69
C TRP A 120 -1.54 14.75 12.16
N GLY A 121 -0.23 14.66 12.38
CA GLY A 121 0.37 14.72 13.71
C GLY A 121 0.20 13.46 14.56
N ARG A 122 -0.28 12.34 13.97
CA ARG A 122 -0.49 11.06 14.66
C ARG A 122 0.37 9.93 14.11
N ALA A 123 1.63 10.23 13.75
CA ALA A 123 2.56 9.22 13.23
C ALA A 123 2.96 8.17 14.30
N GLU A 124 2.82 8.52 15.58
CA GLU A 124 3.05 7.63 16.71
C GLU A 124 2.07 6.46 16.78
N ASP A 125 0.88 6.60 16.17
CA ASP A 125 -0.14 5.54 16.08
C ASP A 125 0.23 4.44 15.07
N ALA A 126 1.26 4.68 14.23
CA ALA A 126 1.81 3.66 13.34
C ALA A 126 2.45 2.51 14.11
N TRP A 127 2.52 1.34 13.50
CA TRP A 127 3.14 0.17 14.09
C TRP A 127 4.66 0.33 14.21
N ASP A 128 5.23 -0.42 15.16
CA ASP A 128 6.63 -0.81 15.06
C ASP A 128 6.82 -1.72 13.82
N PRO A 129 7.81 -1.46 12.94
CA PRO A 129 7.95 -2.19 11.67
C PRO A 129 8.12 -3.70 11.84
N VAL A 130 8.92 -4.13 12.82
CA VAL A 130 9.17 -5.55 13.10
C VAL A 130 7.91 -6.21 13.67
N ALA A 131 7.19 -5.52 14.55
CA ALA A 131 5.91 -5.99 15.05
C ALA A 131 4.87 -6.16 13.92
N LEU A 132 4.81 -5.20 12.98
CA LEU A 132 3.92 -5.27 11.82
C LEU A 132 4.28 -6.43 10.89
N TYR A 133 5.58 -6.64 10.63
CA TYR A 133 6.05 -7.80 9.87
C TYR A 133 5.62 -9.10 10.53
N ARG A 134 5.92 -9.28 11.82
CA ARG A 134 5.59 -10.51 12.56
C ARG A 134 4.09 -10.79 12.55
N LYS A 135 3.25 -9.78 12.79
CA LYS A 135 1.79 -9.92 12.72
C LYS A 135 1.33 -10.34 11.33
N THR A 136 1.75 -9.61 10.30
CA THR A 136 1.30 -9.83 8.92
C THR A 136 1.72 -11.20 8.41
N LEU A 137 2.96 -11.62 8.69
CA LEU A 137 3.49 -12.91 8.27
C LEU A 137 2.86 -14.08 9.04
N ALA A 138 2.60 -13.94 10.35
CA ALA A 138 1.97 -14.98 11.15
C ALA A 138 0.50 -15.24 10.78
N GLU A 139 -0.20 -14.22 10.25
CA GLU A 139 -1.60 -14.35 9.79
C GLU A 139 -1.71 -14.88 8.35
N ALA A 140 -0.60 -14.93 7.61
CA ALA A 140 -0.55 -15.43 6.25
C ALA A 140 -0.26 -16.93 6.19
N LYS A 141 -0.52 -17.54 5.04
CA LYS A 141 -0.09 -18.93 4.78
C LYS A 141 1.42 -18.95 4.52
N ASP A 142 2.06 -20.07 4.87
CA ASP A 142 3.47 -20.30 4.54
C ASP A 142 3.75 -20.07 3.05
N ASN A 143 4.89 -19.43 2.76
CA ASN A 143 5.36 -19.14 1.39
C ASN A 143 4.38 -18.34 0.51
N SER A 144 3.42 -17.62 1.12
CA SER A 144 2.38 -16.88 0.37
C SER A 144 2.60 -15.38 0.25
N VAL A 145 3.54 -14.81 1.01
CA VAL A 145 3.82 -13.37 1.06
C VAL A 145 5.13 -13.07 0.35
N THR A 146 5.16 -12.00 -0.44
CA THR A 146 6.37 -11.43 -1.03
C THR A 146 6.66 -10.10 -0.35
N ILE A 147 7.87 -9.94 0.18
CA ILE A 147 8.35 -8.66 0.70
C ILE A 147 9.06 -7.95 -0.46
N VAL A 148 8.65 -6.72 -0.73
CA VAL A 148 9.22 -5.85 -1.77
C VAL A 148 9.95 -4.73 -1.06
N SER A 149 11.26 -4.88 -0.89
CA SER A 149 12.13 -3.89 -0.26
C SER A 149 12.70 -2.95 -1.32
N ILE A 150 12.37 -1.67 -1.22
CA ILE A 150 12.75 -0.62 -2.18
C ILE A 150 13.48 0.56 -1.53
N GLY A 151 13.64 0.58 -0.20
CA GLY A 151 14.46 1.55 0.52
C GLY A 151 15.66 0.92 1.25
N PHE A 152 15.97 1.44 2.44
CA PHE A 152 17.01 0.89 3.31
C PHE A 152 16.66 -0.50 3.89
N LEU A 153 17.63 -1.16 4.54
CA LEU A 153 17.53 -2.56 5.00
C LEU A 153 17.53 -2.69 6.53
N ASP A 154 17.08 -1.65 7.24
CA ASP A 154 17.16 -1.55 8.71
C ASP A 154 15.93 -2.11 9.45
N ASN A 155 14.80 -2.34 8.74
CA ASN A 155 13.53 -2.81 9.31
C ASN A 155 13.48 -4.31 9.62
#